data_AF-A0A9D9V2W3-F1
#
_entry.id   AF-A0A9D9V2W3-F1
#
_cell.length_a   1.000
_cell.length_b   1.000
_cell.length_c   1.000
_cell.angle_alpha   90.00
_cell.angle_beta   90.00
_cell.angle_gamma   90.00
#
_symmetry.space_group_name_H-M   'P 1'
#
loop_
_entity.id
_entity.type
_entity.pdbx_description
1 polymer ?
#
loop_
_entity_poly.entity_id
_entity_poly.type
_entity_poly.pdbx_seq_one_letter_code
_entity_poly.pdbx_strand_id
1 'polypeptide(L)'
;MLDICFYPDHNNLKLSKATEEYGLIWKEERGKIGKAISDITGLNFKTKKINAIVYEGSSYSYPLKLRASHSKTLKKTTLVHELFHRIFLDNKIKFEGRFYSKEWDYKVHKIISLFLYFTLKQLYGDEVLNANVKKESKGERKKIWVAVLKLSDSEKREYIRSFMASQQ
;
A
#
# COMPACT_ATOMS: atom_id res chain seq x y z
N MET A 1 -16.46 -6.29 -5.29
CA MET A 1 -15.07 -5.84 -5.59
C MET A 1 -14.99 -4.35 -5.26
N LEU A 2 -13.88 -3.88 -4.69
CA LEU A 2 -13.65 -2.46 -4.43
C LEU A 2 -13.56 -1.68 -5.75
N ASP A 3 -14.18 -0.51 -5.81
CA ASP A 3 -14.03 0.45 -6.91
C ASP A 3 -13.39 1.75 -6.42
N ILE A 4 -12.61 2.40 -7.28
CA ILE A 4 -11.90 3.64 -6.96
C ILE A 4 -12.11 4.63 -8.10
N CYS A 5 -12.70 5.77 -7.78
CA CYS A 5 -12.83 6.90 -8.68
C CYS A 5 -11.71 7.90 -8.38
N PHE A 6 -10.96 8.32 -9.40
CA PHE A 6 -9.83 9.25 -9.25
C PHE A 6 -10.23 10.64 -9.73
N TYR A 7 -9.88 11.65 -8.94
CA TYR A 7 -10.15 13.05 -9.23
C TYR A 7 -8.87 13.88 -9.07
N PRO A 8 -8.59 14.85 -9.94
CA PRO A 8 -7.50 15.78 -9.70
C PRO A 8 -7.86 16.70 -8.52
N ASP A 9 -6.86 17.11 -7.73
CA ASP A 9 -7.04 18.04 -6.61
C ASP A 9 -7.55 19.43 -7.05
N HIS A 10 -7.13 19.88 -8.23
CA HIS A 10 -7.62 21.09 -8.89
C HIS A 10 -7.41 20.98 -10.41
N ASN A 11 -8.05 21.88 -11.17
CA ASN A 11 -8.00 21.89 -12.63
C ASN A 11 -6.60 22.29 -13.15
N ASN A 12 -5.76 21.29 -13.42
CA ASN A 12 -4.46 21.47 -14.06
C ASN A 12 -4.13 20.25 -14.92
N LEU A 13 -3.60 20.49 -16.13
CA LEU A 13 -3.26 19.44 -17.10
C LEU A 13 -2.36 18.33 -16.53
N LYS A 14 -1.39 18.65 -15.66
CA LYS A 14 -0.50 17.65 -15.05
C LYS A 14 -1.26 16.72 -14.11
N LEU A 15 -2.18 17.24 -13.31
CA LEU A 15 -2.99 16.44 -12.40
C LEU A 15 -4.03 15.62 -13.16
N SER A 16 -4.64 16.18 -14.20
CA SER A 16 -5.58 15.44 -15.06
C SER A 16 -4.91 14.23 -15.71
N LYS A 17 -3.71 14.41 -16.30
CA LYS A 17 -2.92 13.30 -16.87
C LYS A 17 -2.59 12.23 -15.83
N ALA A 18 -2.12 12.63 -14.65
CA ALA A 18 -1.82 11.68 -13.59
C ALA A 18 -3.09 10.95 -13.08
N THR A 19 -4.24 11.65 -13.08
CA THR A 19 -5.55 11.07 -12.73
C THR A 19 -5.96 9.99 -13.71
N GLU A 20 -5.82 10.26 -15.01
CA GLU A 20 -6.07 9.29 -16.08
C GLU A 20 -5.13 8.08 -15.95
N GLU A 21 -3.84 8.29 -15.68
CA GLU A 21 -2.88 7.20 -15.47
C GLU A 21 -3.29 6.29 -14.30
N TYR A 22 -3.68 6.87 -13.16
CA TYR A 22 -4.19 6.09 -12.02
C TYR A 22 -5.48 5.34 -12.35
N GLY A 23 -6.40 5.99 -13.09
CA GLY A 23 -7.63 5.37 -13.57
C GLY A 23 -7.37 4.17 -14.49
N LEU A 24 -6.41 4.29 -15.41
CA LEU A 24 -6.00 3.20 -16.30
C LEU A 24 -5.36 2.04 -15.53
N ILE A 25 -4.42 2.34 -14.62
CA ILE A 25 -3.82 1.34 -13.73
C ILE A 25 -4.92 0.58 -12.99
N TRP A 26 -5.88 1.28 -12.39
CA TRP A 26 -6.94 0.63 -11.62
C TRP A 26 -7.87 -0.19 -12.51
N LYS A 27 -8.28 0.33 -13.67
CA LYS A 27 -9.12 -0.40 -14.64
C LYS A 27 -8.47 -1.72 -15.08
N GLU A 28 -7.17 -1.70 -15.37
CA GLU A 28 -6.40 -2.84 -15.87
C GLU A 28 -6.08 -3.85 -14.77
N GLU A 29 -5.79 -3.39 -13.55
CA GLU A 29 -5.13 -4.22 -12.55
C GLU A 29 -5.94 -4.46 -11.27
N ARG A 30 -7.08 -3.80 -11.05
CA ARG A 30 -7.88 -3.94 -9.81
C ARG A 30 -8.19 -5.38 -9.42
N GLY A 31 -8.45 -6.25 -10.40
CA GLY A 31 -8.71 -7.66 -10.16
C GLY A 31 -7.48 -8.40 -9.63
N LYS A 32 -6.31 -8.17 -10.24
CA LYS A 32 -5.03 -8.77 -9.83
C LYS A 32 -4.58 -8.25 -8.48
N ILE A 33 -4.63 -6.92 -8.28
CA ILE A 33 -4.27 -6.27 -7.02
C ILE A 33 -5.18 -6.75 -5.88
N GLY A 34 -6.50 -6.73 -6.09
CA GLY A 34 -7.47 -7.18 -5.09
C GLY A 34 -7.27 -8.65 -4.73
N LYS A 35 -7.04 -9.51 -5.73
CA LYS A 35 -6.75 -10.93 -5.49
C LYS A 35 -5.44 -11.11 -4.73
N ALA A 36 -4.35 -10.48 -5.13
CA ALA A 36 -3.05 -10.62 -4.45
C ALA A 36 -3.12 -10.14 -2.99
N ILE A 37 -3.77 -9.01 -2.72
CA ILE A 37 -3.99 -8.54 -1.34
C ILE A 37 -4.81 -9.57 -0.56
N SER A 38 -5.90 -10.10 -1.14
CA SER A 38 -6.74 -11.11 -0.49
C SER A 38 -5.98 -12.42 -0.22
N ASP A 39 -5.16 -12.88 -1.18
CA ASP A 39 -4.39 -14.12 -1.06
C ASP A 39 -3.37 -14.03 0.09
N ILE A 40 -2.69 -12.88 0.23
CA ILE A 40 -1.66 -12.70 1.27
C ILE A 40 -2.27 -12.36 2.64
N THR A 41 -3.34 -11.58 2.69
CA THR A 41 -3.94 -11.14 3.96
C THR A 41 -5.02 -12.06 4.50
N GLY A 42 -5.68 -12.84 3.64
CA GLY A 42 -6.95 -13.50 3.97
C GLY A 42 -8.12 -12.53 4.18
N LEU A 43 -7.94 -11.23 3.91
CA LEU A 43 -8.95 -10.19 4.11
C LEU A 43 -9.61 -9.79 2.80
N ASN A 44 -10.83 -9.26 2.91
CA ASN A 44 -11.55 -8.62 1.81
C ASN A 44 -11.83 -7.15 2.13
N PHE A 45 -11.86 -6.30 1.10
CA PHE A 45 -12.34 -4.93 1.26
C PHE A 45 -13.84 -4.91 1.61
N LYS A 46 -14.17 -4.27 2.73
CA LYS A 46 -15.56 -4.06 3.14
C LYS A 46 -16.13 -2.82 2.44
N THR A 47 -15.32 -1.78 2.30
CA THR A 47 -15.62 -0.60 1.49
C THR A 47 -15.80 -1.02 0.02
N LYS A 48 -16.88 -0.54 -0.60
CA LYS A 48 -17.17 -0.85 -2.02
C LYS A 48 -16.72 0.23 -2.98
N LYS A 49 -16.63 1.48 -2.53
CA LYS A 49 -16.24 2.62 -3.36
C LYS A 49 -15.35 3.59 -2.57
N ILE A 50 -14.26 4.05 -3.18
CA ILE A 50 -13.40 5.10 -2.65
C ILE A 50 -13.27 6.21 -3.70
N ASN A 51 -13.34 7.46 -3.27
CA ASN A 51 -12.92 8.59 -4.08
C ASN A 51 -11.46 8.93 -3.72
N ALA A 52 -10.56 8.84 -4.69
CA ALA A 52 -9.14 9.15 -4.56
C ALA A 52 -8.84 10.52 -5.16
N ILE A 53 -7.99 11.29 -4.49
CA ILE A 53 -7.55 12.60 -4.97
C ILE A 53 -6.11 12.47 -5.47
N VAL A 54 -5.85 12.88 -6.71
CA VAL A 54 -4.53 12.92 -7.32
C VAL A 54 -3.99 14.33 -7.22
N TYR A 55 -2.86 14.48 -6.54
CA TYR A 55 -2.32 15.77 -6.12
C TYR A 55 -0.80 15.74 -6.00
N GLU A 56 -0.15 16.87 -5.74
CA GLU A 56 1.29 16.90 -5.48
C GLU A 56 1.61 16.99 -3.98
N GLY A 57 2.21 15.93 -3.45
CA GLY A 57 2.52 15.78 -2.02
C GLY A 57 2.63 14.32 -1.61
N SER A 58 2.82 14.03 -0.32
CA SER A 58 2.90 12.65 0.18
C SER A 58 1.59 11.88 -0.02
N SER A 59 1.65 10.61 -0.41
CA SER A 59 0.42 9.82 -0.51
C SER A 59 -0.13 9.48 0.89
N TYR A 60 -1.46 9.36 0.99
CA TYR A 60 -2.19 9.08 2.21
C TYR A 60 -3.37 8.15 1.91
N SER A 61 -3.83 7.40 2.90
CA SER A 61 -4.93 6.45 2.75
C SER A 61 -6.30 6.98 3.22
N TYR A 62 -6.34 8.04 4.03
CA TYR A 62 -7.57 8.63 4.56
C TYR A 62 -7.52 10.17 4.62
N PRO A 63 -8.21 10.88 3.69
CA PRO A 63 -8.77 10.36 2.43
C PRO A 63 -7.66 9.79 1.53
N LEU A 64 -8.01 8.91 0.58
CA LEU A 64 -7.02 8.36 -0.35
C LEU A 64 -6.48 9.48 -1.24
N LYS A 65 -5.22 9.88 -1.00
CA LYS A 65 -4.51 10.91 -1.77
C LYS A 65 -3.26 10.31 -2.39
N LEU A 66 -3.05 10.54 -3.67
CA LEU A 66 -1.99 9.90 -4.45
C LEU A 66 -1.14 10.94 -5.19
N ARG A 67 0.19 10.77 -5.14
CA ARG A 67 1.13 11.74 -5.72
C ARG A 67 1.10 11.68 -7.25
N ALA A 68 0.89 12.82 -7.89
CA ALA A 68 0.81 12.94 -9.34
C ALA A 68 2.16 12.70 -10.03
N SER A 69 3.25 13.25 -9.49
CA SER A 69 4.60 13.21 -10.07
C SER A 69 5.29 11.84 -10.06
N HIS A 70 4.68 10.80 -9.48
CA HIS A 70 5.23 9.44 -9.53
C HIS A 70 5.31 8.90 -10.96
N SER A 71 6.37 8.14 -11.26
CA SER A 71 6.43 7.32 -12.48
C SER A 71 5.32 6.25 -12.46
N LYS A 72 4.95 5.69 -13.63
CA LYS A 72 3.91 4.65 -13.72
C LYS A 72 4.13 3.50 -12.73
N THR A 73 5.36 3.00 -12.60
CA THR A 73 5.70 1.95 -11.63
C THR A 73 5.47 2.39 -10.19
N LEU A 74 5.92 3.60 -9.82
CA LEU A 74 5.71 4.11 -8.46
C LEU A 74 4.24 4.42 -8.16
N LYS A 75 3.45 4.83 -9.16
CA LYS A 75 2.00 4.97 -9.03
C LYS A 75 1.36 3.65 -8.62
N LYS A 76 1.71 2.54 -9.31
CA LYS A 76 1.24 1.19 -8.97
C LYS A 76 1.61 0.78 -7.54
N THR A 77 2.90 0.82 -7.19
CA THR A 77 3.35 0.33 -5.88
C THR A 77 2.83 1.19 -4.73
N THR A 78 2.73 2.50 -4.94
CA THR A 78 2.15 3.43 -3.96
C THR A 78 0.66 3.20 -3.79
N LEU A 79 -0.10 2.94 -4.86
CA LEU A 79 -1.50 2.57 -4.75
C LEU A 79 -1.68 1.29 -3.91
N VAL A 80 -0.87 0.25 -4.16
CA VAL A 80 -0.90 -0.98 -3.35
C VAL A 80 -0.57 -0.70 -1.88
N HIS A 81 0.43 0.14 -1.59
CA HIS A 81 0.77 0.57 -0.24
C HIS A 81 -0.43 1.20 0.48
N GLU A 82 -1.05 2.20 -0.12
CA GLU A 82 -2.19 2.89 0.50
C GLU A 82 -3.39 1.95 0.66
N LEU A 83 -3.57 0.99 -0.25
CA LEU A 83 -4.62 -0.02 -0.14
C LEU A 83 -4.42 -0.97 1.05
N PHE A 84 -3.20 -1.22 1.51
CA PHE A 84 -2.97 -1.96 2.75
C PHE A 84 -3.47 -1.21 3.99
N HIS A 85 -3.24 0.10 4.07
CA HIS A 85 -3.86 0.91 5.12
C HIS A 85 -5.39 0.86 5.05
N ARG A 86 -5.96 0.92 3.84
CA ARG A 86 -7.41 0.84 3.63
C ARG A 86 -7.99 -0.49 4.11
N ILE A 87 -7.42 -1.62 3.68
CA ILE A 87 -7.97 -2.95 4.00
C ILE A 87 -7.85 -3.27 5.49
N PHE A 88 -6.77 -2.81 6.14
CA PHE A 88 -6.60 -2.96 7.58
C PHE A 88 -7.64 -2.16 8.36
N LEU A 89 -7.92 -0.92 7.96
CA LEU A 89 -8.98 -0.15 8.60
C LEU A 89 -10.37 -0.76 8.36
N ASP A 90 -10.70 -1.16 7.12
CA ASP A 90 -11.97 -1.81 6.77
C ASP A 90 -12.23 -3.06 7.66
N ASN A 91 -11.17 -3.79 7.97
CA ASN A 91 -11.23 -5.01 8.76
C ASN A 91 -10.98 -4.80 10.26
N LYS A 92 -10.87 -3.55 10.72
CA LYS A 92 -10.64 -3.19 12.13
C LYS A 92 -9.38 -3.84 12.72
N ILE A 93 -8.34 -4.03 11.89
CA ILE A 93 -7.04 -4.52 12.31
C ILE A 93 -6.44 -3.53 13.32
N LYS A 94 -6.05 -4.05 14.49
CA LYS A 94 -5.55 -3.27 15.60
C LYS A 94 -4.03 -3.27 15.59
N PHE A 95 -3.47 -2.10 15.85
CA PHE A 95 -2.04 -1.92 16.06
C PHE A 95 -1.83 -1.37 17.47
N GLU A 96 -0.89 -1.97 18.19
CA GLU A 96 -0.53 -1.53 19.53
C GLU A 96 0.11 -0.14 19.55
N GLY A 97 0.00 0.53 20.70
CA GLY A 97 0.63 1.81 20.96
C GLY A 97 -0.30 3.00 20.70
N ARG A 98 0.17 4.20 21.05
CA ARG A 98 -0.60 5.43 20.87
C ARG A 98 -0.70 5.78 19.39
N PHE A 99 -1.93 5.94 18.90
CA PHE A 99 -2.20 6.33 17.52
C PHE A 99 -1.40 7.58 17.12
N TYR A 100 -0.82 7.57 15.92
CA TYR A 100 0.10 8.60 15.38
C TYR A 100 1.41 8.85 16.14
N SER A 101 1.76 8.04 17.15
CA SER A 101 3.12 8.06 17.70
C SER A 101 4.13 7.49 16.70
N LYS A 102 5.41 7.85 16.85
CA LYS A 102 6.51 7.28 16.03
C LYS A 102 6.58 5.75 16.15
N GLU A 103 6.29 5.22 17.34
CA GLU A 103 6.25 3.76 17.58
C GLU A 103 5.09 3.12 16.82
N TRP A 104 3.90 3.70 16.89
CA TRP A 104 2.73 3.20 16.16
C TRP A 104 2.96 3.24 14.66
N ASP A 105 3.50 4.34 14.13
CA ASP A 105 3.86 4.47 12.71
C ASP A 105 4.87 3.40 12.28
N TYR A 106 5.90 3.15 13.10
CA TYR A 106 6.86 2.08 12.85
C TYR A 106 6.19 0.69 12.82
N LYS A 107 5.37 0.36 13.82
CA LYS A 107 4.69 -0.95 13.92
C LYS A 107 3.78 -1.19 12.72
N VAL A 108 2.94 -0.21 12.38
CA VAL A 108 2.03 -0.29 11.22
C VAL A 108 2.80 -0.53 9.94
N HIS A 109 3.84 0.28 9.68
CA HIS A 109 4.55 0.19 8.41
C HIS A 109 5.49 -1.01 8.35
N LYS A 110 5.98 -1.53 9.47
CA LYS A 110 6.68 -2.82 9.49
C LYS A 110 5.77 -3.95 9.00
N ILE A 111 4.54 -4.01 9.51
CA ILE A 111 3.55 -4.98 9.06
C ILE A 111 3.20 -4.75 7.60
N ILE A 112 2.87 -3.52 7.19
CA ILE A 112 2.56 -3.21 5.78
C ILE A 112 3.73 -3.56 4.85
N SER A 113 4.99 -3.29 5.22
CA SER A 113 6.16 -3.66 4.42
C SER A 113 6.30 -5.18 4.25
N LEU A 114 5.93 -6.00 5.24
CA LEU A 114 5.91 -7.46 5.12
C LEU A 114 4.86 -7.91 4.09
N PHE A 115 3.65 -7.35 4.16
CA PHE A 115 2.58 -7.66 3.19
C PHE A 115 2.92 -7.16 1.79
N LEU A 116 3.49 -5.96 1.68
CA LEU A 116 3.97 -5.38 0.42
C LEU A 116 5.07 -6.22 -0.22
N TYR A 117 5.99 -6.77 0.56
CA TYR A 117 7.08 -7.61 0.05
C TYR A 117 6.52 -8.74 -0.82
N PHE A 118 5.60 -9.55 -0.28
CA PHE A 118 5.01 -10.67 -1.03
C PHE A 118 4.06 -10.20 -2.13
N THR A 119 3.26 -9.16 -1.87
CA THR A 119 2.25 -8.69 -2.83
C THR A 119 2.91 -8.07 -4.07
N LEU A 120 3.93 -7.24 -3.91
CA LEU A 120 4.64 -6.64 -5.04
C LEU A 120 5.45 -7.68 -5.80
N LYS A 121 6.08 -8.65 -5.10
CA LYS A 121 6.77 -9.77 -5.76
C LYS A 121 5.81 -10.61 -6.60
N GLN A 122 4.62 -10.92 -6.07
CA GLN A 122 3.57 -11.65 -6.80
C GLN A 122 3.03 -10.88 -8.01
N LEU A 123 2.82 -9.57 -7.88
CA LEU A 123 2.21 -8.76 -8.94
C LEU A 123 3.19 -8.38 -10.05
N TYR A 124 4.43 -8.05 -9.67
CA TYR A 124 5.35 -7.30 -10.54
C TYR A 124 6.79 -7.83 -10.53
N GLY A 125 7.09 -8.87 -9.76
CA GLY A 125 8.42 -9.47 -9.67
C GLY A 125 9.42 -8.67 -8.82
N ASP A 126 10.63 -9.23 -8.71
CA ASP A 126 11.66 -8.72 -7.80
C ASP A 126 12.22 -7.34 -8.20
N GLU A 127 12.26 -7.02 -9.49
CA GLU A 127 12.75 -5.70 -9.96
C GLU A 127 11.89 -4.55 -9.41
N VAL A 128 10.57 -4.66 -9.55
CA VAL A 128 9.63 -3.64 -9.06
C VAL A 128 9.60 -3.60 -7.53
N LEU A 129 9.68 -4.77 -6.88
CA LEU A 129 9.85 -4.83 -5.43
C LEU A 129 11.09 -4.06 -4.97
N ASN A 130 12.25 -4.34 -5.57
CA ASN A 130 13.51 -3.70 -5.21
C ASN A 130 13.49 -2.19 -5.45
N ALA A 131 12.88 -1.74 -6.55
CA ALA A 131 12.67 -0.33 -6.82
C ALA A 131 11.76 0.34 -5.76
N ASN A 132 10.69 -0.35 -5.33
CA ASN A 132 9.82 0.14 -4.26
C ASN A 132 10.57 0.25 -2.93
N VAL A 133 11.31 -0.79 -2.55
CA VAL A 133 12.13 -0.80 -1.34
C VAL A 133 13.11 0.38 -1.35
N LYS A 134 13.82 0.61 -2.46
CA LYS A 134 14.75 1.74 -2.60
C LYS A 134 14.04 3.09 -2.42
N LYS A 135 12.83 3.25 -2.97
CA LYS A 135 12.02 4.48 -2.85
C LYS A 135 11.56 4.71 -1.40
N GLU A 136 11.07 3.67 -0.74
CA GLU A 136 10.53 3.77 0.62
C GLU A 136 11.62 3.81 1.69
N SER A 137 12.82 3.28 1.43
CA SER A 137 13.95 3.23 2.37
C SER A 137 14.65 4.59 2.56
N LYS A 138 13.88 5.62 2.93
CA LYS A 138 14.36 6.97 3.27
C LYS A 138 14.00 7.32 4.71
N GLY A 139 14.87 8.06 5.39
CA GLY A 139 14.65 8.44 6.80
C GLY A 139 14.39 7.22 7.70
N GLU A 140 13.39 7.32 8.58
CA GLU A 140 13.01 6.24 9.52
C GLU A 140 12.50 4.97 8.82
N ARG A 141 11.90 5.08 7.63
CA ARG A 141 11.43 3.93 6.84
C ARG A 141 12.58 3.03 6.37
N LYS A 142 13.81 3.54 6.30
CA LYS A 142 15.01 2.72 6.02
C LYS A 142 15.19 1.60 7.06
N LYS A 143 14.97 1.90 8.35
CA LYS A 143 15.11 0.92 9.43
C LYS A 143 14.07 -0.19 9.31
N ILE A 144 12.88 0.13 8.83
CA ILE A 144 11.80 -0.83 8.59
C ILE A 144 12.20 -1.82 7.50
N TRP A 145 12.58 -1.32 6.32
CA TRP A 145 12.95 -2.20 5.21
C TRP A 145 14.21 -3.02 5.50
N VAL A 146 15.19 -2.47 6.21
CA VAL A 146 16.35 -3.24 6.69
C VAL A 146 15.90 -4.39 7.61
N ALA A 147 14.97 -4.13 8.54
CA ALA A 147 14.45 -5.18 9.42
C ALA A 147 13.67 -6.25 8.65
N VAL A 148 12.85 -5.86 7.68
CA VAL A 148 12.07 -6.79 6.84
C VAL A 148 13.00 -7.65 5.97
N LEU A 149 13.99 -7.05 5.31
CA LEU A 149 14.90 -7.76 4.41
C LEU A 149 15.91 -8.67 5.12
N LYS A 150 16.16 -8.47 6.41
CA LYS A 150 16.97 -9.38 7.22
C LYS A 150 16.30 -10.73 7.48
N LEU A 151 14.97 -10.77 7.44
CA LEU A 151 14.21 -11.99 7.63
C LEU A 151 14.27 -12.85 6.36
N SER A 152 14.39 -14.15 6.52
CA SER A 152 14.09 -15.13 5.47
C SER A 152 12.60 -15.08 5.09
N ASP A 153 12.25 -15.66 3.93
CA ASP A 153 10.85 -15.68 3.50
C ASP A 153 9.94 -16.50 4.43
N SER A 154 10.47 -17.55 5.06
CA SER A 154 9.73 -18.31 6.09
C SER A 154 9.47 -17.45 7.33
N GLU A 155 10.48 -16.72 7.82
CA GLU A 155 10.30 -15.82 8.97
C GLU A 155 9.32 -14.68 8.66
N LYS A 156 9.37 -14.08 7.47
CA LYS A 156 8.38 -13.05 7.06
C LYS A 156 6.96 -13.63 7.07
N ARG A 157 6.76 -14.84 6.54
CA ARG A 157 5.45 -15.53 6.53
C ARG A 157 4.98 -15.85 7.94
N GLU A 158 5.89 -16.28 8.80
CA GLU A 158 5.57 -16.57 10.20
C GLU A 158 5.14 -15.31 10.96
N TYR A 159 5.83 -14.19 10.73
CA TYR A 159 5.43 -12.88 11.26
C TYR A 159 4.03 -12.48 10.80
N ILE A 160 3.74 -12.62 9.51
CA ILE A 160 2.41 -12.33 8.96
C ILE A 160 1.35 -13.23 9.61
N ARG A 161 1.61 -14.55 9.69
CA ARG A 161 0.69 -15.53 10.28
C ARG A 161 0.39 -15.22 11.73
N SER A 162 1.43 -15.00 12.54
CA SER A 162 1.32 -14.65 13.95
C SER A 162 0.58 -13.32 14.15
N PHE A 163 0.87 -12.31 13.33
CA PHE A 163 0.15 -11.05 13.35
C PHE A 163 -1.34 -11.24 13.04
N MET A 164 -1.68 -11.94 11.96
CA MET A 164 -3.08 -12.15 11.56
C MET A 164 -3.86 -13.01 12.57
N ALA A 165 -3.22 -13.98 13.21
CA ALA A 165 -3.83 -14.78 14.26
C ALA A 165 -4.19 -13.95 15.50
N SER A 166 -3.44 -12.89 15.83
CA SER A 166 -3.76 -12.00 16.95
C SER A 166 -4.87 -10.98 16.67
N GLN A 167 -5.38 -10.94 15.44
CA GLN A 167 -6.48 -10.04 15.04
C GLN A 167 -7.85 -10.72 15.03
N GLN A 168 -7.92 -12.01 15.34
CA GLN A 168 -9.15 -12.80 15.47
C GLN A 168 -9.64 -12.75 16.93
#